data_AF-A0A0F7Q0D1-F1
#
_entry.id   AF-A0A0F7Q0D1-F1
#
_cell.length_a   1.000
_cell.length_b   1.000
_cell.length_c   1.000
_cell.angle_alpha   90.00
_cell.angle_beta   90.00
_cell.angle_gamma   90.00
#
_symmetry.space_group_name_H-M   'P 1'
#
loop_
_entity.id
_entity.type
_entity.pdbx_description
1 polymer ?
#
loop_
_entity_poly.entity_id
_entity_poly.type
_entity_poly.pdbx_seq_one_letter_code
_entity_poly.pdbx_strand_id
1 'polypeptide(L)'
;MKKYDRGWASLEIGAALLIVMIIVAWGAGIWQDYLKTKGWQAEARLVSNWASAARSYIGKNYTTLQASSTTTTPAVITTTMLKNTGFLSSGFTETNSEGQRLQAYVVRNTQNPELLQAMVVSSGGTPYPVKALIQMAK
;
A
#
# COMPACT_ATOMS: atom_id res chain seq x y z
N MET A 1 56.29 14.41 -37.70
CA MET A 1 55.02 15.01 -37.23
C MET A 1 53.90 14.00 -37.42
N LYS A 2 53.46 13.33 -36.35
CA LYS A 2 52.42 12.29 -36.39
C LYS A 2 51.06 12.97 -36.49
N LYS A 3 50.33 12.76 -37.59
CA LYS A 3 49.02 13.37 -37.82
C LYS A 3 47.96 12.65 -36.97
N TYR A 4 47.19 13.46 -36.27
CA TYR A 4 46.23 13.16 -35.21
C TYR A 4 45.31 11.94 -35.42
N ASP A 5 45.26 11.14 -34.34
CA ASP A 5 44.26 10.15 -33.91
C ASP A 5 42.87 10.77 -33.63
N ARG A 6 42.42 11.71 -34.46
CA ARG A 6 41.14 12.41 -34.28
C ARG A 6 39.93 11.55 -34.65
N GLY A 7 40.07 10.73 -35.69
CA GLY A 7 39.01 9.81 -36.13
C GLY A 7 38.83 8.60 -35.19
N TRP A 8 39.91 8.14 -34.57
CA TRP A 8 39.89 7.06 -33.58
C TRP A 8 39.35 7.55 -32.23
N ALA A 9 39.76 8.73 -31.77
CA ALA A 9 39.20 9.33 -30.56
C ALA A 9 37.69 9.62 -30.69
N SER A 10 37.19 10.08 -31.85
CA SER A 10 35.76 10.28 -32.07
C SER A 10 34.96 8.98 -32.11
N LEU A 11 35.56 7.89 -32.61
CA LEU A 11 34.93 6.56 -32.65
C LEU A 11 34.84 5.95 -31.25
N GLU A 12 35.90 6.07 -30.46
CA GLU A 12 35.95 5.60 -29.07
C GLU A 12 34.99 6.39 -28.16
N ILE A 13 34.92 7.71 -28.32
CA ILE A 13 33.97 8.55 -27.57
C ILE A 13 32.52 8.23 -27.95
N GLY A 14 32.25 7.98 -29.24
CA GLY A 14 30.92 7.56 -29.70
C GLY A 14 30.49 6.20 -29.14
N ALA A 15 31.39 5.23 -29.14
CA ALA A 15 31.13 3.90 -28.57
C ALA A 15 30.94 3.94 -27.04
N ALA A 16 31.74 4.74 -26.33
CA ALA A 16 31.60 4.94 -24.88
C ALA A 16 30.25 5.57 -24.52
N LEU A 17 29.80 6.57 -25.28
CA LEU A 17 28.49 7.21 -25.08
C LEU A 17 27.33 6.22 -25.29
N LEU A 18 27.42 5.34 -26.29
CA LEU A 18 26.39 4.31 -26.51
C LEU A 18 26.33 3.31 -25.35
N ILE A 19 27.47 2.88 -24.82
CA ILE A 19 27.52 1.99 -23.64
C ILE A 19 26.94 2.68 -22.42
N VAL A 20 27.23 3.97 -22.20
CA VAL A 20 26.64 4.75 -21.10
C VAL A 20 25.12 4.87 -21.26
N MET A 21 24.62 5.11 -22.48
CA MET A 21 23.17 5.16 -22.73
C MET A 21 22.48 3.82 -22.44
N ILE A 22 23.11 2.70 -22.77
CA ILE A 22 22.60 1.35 -22.45
C ILE A 22 22.57 1.13 -20.92
N ILE A 23 23.62 1.53 -20.20
CA ILE A 23 23.70 1.40 -18.74
C ILE A 23 22.65 2.30 -18.05
N VAL A 24 22.42 3.51 -18.56
CA VAL A 24 21.41 4.44 -18.02
C VAL A 24 20.00 3.91 -18.26
N ALA A 25 19.71 3.36 -19.45
CA ALA A 25 18.42 2.75 -19.76
C ALA A 25 18.12 1.53 -18.85
N TRP A 26 19.13 0.70 -18.56
CA TRP A 26 19.02 -0.41 -17.62
C TRP A 26 18.91 0.04 -16.16
N GLY A 27 19.69 1.05 -15.75
CA GLY A 27 19.69 1.61 -14.40
C GLY A 27 18.38 2.30 -14.03
N ALA A 28 17.70 2.93 -15.01
CA ALA A 28 16.40 3.56 -14.81
C ALA A 28 15.31 2.54 -14.41
N GLY A 29 15.33 1.33 -14.99
CA GLY A 29 14.39 0.25 -14.64
C GLY A 29 14.56 -0.23 -13.19
N ILE A 30 15.81 -0.36 -12.73
CA ILE A 30 16.14 -0.76 -11.34
C ILE A 30 15.71 0.32 -10.34
N TRP A 31 15.89 1.60 -10.69
CA TRP A 31 15.53 2.71 -9.82
C TRP A 31 14.03 2.88 -9.66
N GLN A 32 13.24 2.66 -10.73
CA GLN A 32 11.78 2.68 -10.68
C GLN A 32 11.23 1.57 -9.77
N ASP A 33 11.80 0.37 -9.82
CA ASP A 33 11.41 -0.73 -8.93
C ASP A 33 11.75 -0.43 -7.47
N TYR A 34 12.90 0.21 -7.21
CA TYR A 34 13.31 0.61 -5.86
C TYR A 34 12.39 1.70 -5.27
N LEU A 35 12.01 2.70 -6.08
CA LEU A 35 11.04 3.74 -5.67
C LEU A 35 9.65 3.17 -5.42
N LYS A 36 9.17 2.25 -6.27
CA LYS A 36 7.89 1.55 -6.06
C LYS A 36 7.88 0.73 -4.78
N THR A 37 8.99 0.06 -4.48
CA THR A 37 9.13 -0.74 -3.25
C THR A 37 9.02 0.13 -1.99
N LYS A 38 9.58 1.35 -2.00
CA LYS A 38 9.40 2.32 -0.91
C LYS A 38 7.96 2.80 -0.78
N GLY A 39 7.26 3.01 -1.91
CA GLY A 39 5.84 3.33 -1.92
C GLY A 39 4.99 2.24 -1.24
N TRP A 40 5.25 0.97 -1.53
CA TRP A 40 4.51 -0.14 -0.91
C TRP A 40 4.76 -0.28 0.59
N GLN A 41 5.96 0.06 1.08
CA GLN A 41 6.21 0.11 2.54
C GLN A 41 5.41 1.23 3.21
N ALA A 42 5.26 2.38 2.56
CA ALA A 42 4.42 3.45 3.08
C ALA A 42 2.94 3.01 3.12
N GLU A 43 2.47 2.31 2.08
CA GLU A 43 1.13 1.75 2.04
C GLU A 43 0.89 0.67 3.10
N ALA A 44 1.88 -0.20 3.35
CA ALA A 44 1.80 -1.19 4.43
C ALA A 44 1.64 -0.53 5.80
N ARG A 45 2.35 0.58 6.05
CA ARG A 45 2.19 1.38 7.28
C ARG A 45 0.83 2.05 7.35
N LEU A 46 0.32 2.58 6.24
CA LEU A 46 -1.02 3.18 6.16
C LEU A 46 -2.08 2.14 6.56
N VAL A 47 -2.05 0.95 5.95
CA VAL A 47 -2.99 -0.15 6.25
C VAL A 47 -2.83 -0.62 7.70
N SER A 48 -1.60 -0.75 8.21
CA SER A 48 -1.34 -1.17 9.58
C SER A 48 -1.87 -0.18 10.62
N ASN A 49 -1.65 1.12 10.38
CA ASN A 49 -2.16 2.19 11.24
C ASN A 49 -3.69 2.18 11.26
N TRP A 50 -4.31 2.04 10.09
CA TRP A 50 -5.76 1.94 9.95
C TRP A 50 -6.32 0.70 10.66
N ALA A 51 -5.70 -0.47 10.49
CA ALA A 51 -6.11 -1.71 11.13
C ALA A 51 -5.99 -1.64 12.65
N SER A 52 -4.94 -1.01 13.17
CA SER A 52 -4.76 -0.74 14.60
C SER A 52 -5.87 0.17 15.14
N ALA A 53 -6.21 1.25 14.42
CA ALA A 53 -7.31 2.15 14.77
C ALA A 53 -8.67 1.42 14.77
N ALA A 54 -8.93 0.59 13.75
CA ALA A 54 -10.13 -0.23 13.68
C ALA A 54 -10.20 -1.23 14.85
N ARG A 55 -9.09 -1.88 15.21
CA ARG A 55 -9.03 -2.79 16.37
C ARG A 55 -9.34 -2.08 17.68
N SER A 56 -8.77 -0.89 17.89
CA SER A 56 -9.07 -0.07 19.07
C SER A 56 -10.54 0.35 19.11
N TYR A 57 -11.12 0.75 17.96
CA TYR A 57 -12.53 1.07 17.85
C TYR A 57 -13.41 -0.13 18.18
N ILE A 58 -13.07 -1.32 17.66
CA ILE A 58 -13.80 -2.57 17.96
C ILE A 58 -13.74 -2.89 19.45
N GLY A 59 -12.57 -2.79 20.07
CA GLY A 59 -12.42 -3.03 21.51
C GLY A 59 -13.25 -2.06 22.35
N LYS A 60 -13.27 -0.77 21.98
CA LYS A 60 -14.04 0.26 22.70
C LYS A 60 -15.55 0.14 22.51
N ASN A 61 -15.99 -0.28 21.33
CA ASN A 61 -17.41 -0.34 20.94
C ASN A 61 -17.92 -1.78 20.82
N TYR A 62 -17.33 -2.70 21.58
CA TYR A 62 -17.56 -4.14 21.43
C TYR A 62 -19.03 -4.52 21.53
N THR A 63 -19.73 -4.06 22.58
CA THR A 63 -21.14 -4.38 22.83
C THR A 63 -22.06 -3.83 21.74
N THR A 64 -21.79 -2.60 21.27
CA THR A 64 -22.52 -1.99 20.14
C THR A 64 -22.33 -2.80 18.86
N LEU A 65 -21.09 -3.17 18.53
CA LEU A 65 -20.78 -3.96 17.34
C LEU A 65 -21.34 -5.38 17.43
N GLN A 66 -21.35 -5.97 18.62
CA GLN A 66 -21.99 -7.24 18.88
C GLN A 66 -23.49 -7.14 18.59
N ALA A 67 -24.17 -6.11 19.10
CA ALA A 67 -25.60 -5.90 18.82
C ALA A 67 -25.91 -5.62 17.34
N SER A 68 -25.03 -4.91 16.63
CA SER A 68 -25.25 -4.50 15.23
C SER A 68 -24.76 -5.48 14.16
N SER A 69 -24.10 -6.58 14.55
CA SER A 69 -23.59 -7.60 13.62
C SER A 69 -24.28 -8.95 13.83
N THR A 70 -24.32 -9.76 12.78
CA THR A 70 -24.71 -11.17 12.83
C THR A 70 -23.60 -12.04 12.25
N THR A 71 -23.83 -13.35 12.12
CA THR A 71 -22.88 -14.27 11.47
C THR A 71 -22.80 -14.08 9.95
N THR A 72 -23.78 -13.41 9.33
CA THR A 72 -23.87 -13.20 7.87
C THR A 72 -24.06 -11.74 7.47
N THR A 73 -24.38 -10.86 8.43
CA THR A 73 -24.58 -9.42 8.21
C THR A 73 -23.53 -8.65 8.99
N PRO A 74 -22.51 -8.10 8.32
CA PRO A 74 -21.42 -7.40 8.99
C PRO A 74 -21.83 -6.00 9.45
N ALA A 75 -21.33 -5.60 10.61
CA ALA A 75 -21.20 -4.17 10.94
C ALA A 75 -19.98 -3.62 10.20
N VAL A 76 -20.15 -2.48 9.52
CA VAL A 76 -19.10 -1.88 8.69
C VAL A 76 -18.47 -0.68 9.39
N ILE A 77 -17.16 -0.73 9.58
CA ILE A 77 -16.36 0.39 10.11
C ILE A 77 -15.65 1.05 8.93
N THR A 78 -15.80 2.37 8.81
CA THR A 78 -15.23 3.17 7.72
C THR A 78 -14.13 4.10 8.21
N THR A 79 -13.24 4.53 7.31
CA THR A 79 -12.21 5.55 7.61
C THR A 79 -12.82 6.83 8.18
N THR A 80 -13.91 7.32 7.58
CA THR A 80 -14.64 8.50 8.07
C THR A 80 -15.14 8.32 9.51
N MET A 81 -15.67 7.14 9.85
CA MET A 81 -16.11 6.83 11.21
C MET A 81 -14.94 6.90 12.20
N LEU A 82 -13.79 6.28 11.86
CA LEU A 82 -12.60 6.31 12.72
C LEU A 82 -12.03 7.72 12.93
N LYS A 83 -12.15 8.59 11.91
CA LYS A 83 -11.77 10.01 12.01
C LYS A 83 -12.72 10.78 12.91
N ASN A 84 -14.02 10.65 12.69
CA ASN A 84 -15.05 11.35 13.46
C ASN A 84 -15.05 10.94 14.95
N THR A 85 -14.58 9.73 15.25
CA THR A 85 -14.50 9.19 16.61
C THR A 85 -13.10 9.32 17.23
N GLY A 86 -12.15 9.93 16.53
CA GLY A 86 -10.80 10.23 17.04
C GLY A 86 -9.84 9.03 17.10
N PHE A 87 -10.21 7.86 16.59
CA PHE A 87 -9.31 6.70 16.50
C PHE A 87 -8.29 6.85 15.37
N LEU A 88 -8.55 7.74 14.42
CA LEU A 88 -7.68 8.05 13.31
C LEU A 88 -7.53 9.57 13.19
N SER A 89 -6.34 10.03 12.82
CA SER A 89 -6.08 11.47 12.64
C SER A 89 -7.01 12.06 11.58
N SER A 90 -7.46 13.30 11.79
CA SER A 90 -8.27 14.04 10.81
C SER A 90 -7.56 14.21 9.46
N GLY A 91 -6.21 14.25 9.46
CA GLY A 91 -5.37 14.30 8.27
C GLY A 91 -5.19 12.97 7.55
N PHE A 92 -5.74 11.85 8.06
CA PHE A 92 -5.69 10.57 7.36
C PHE A 92 -6.55 10.62 6.10
N THR A 93 -5.98 10.13 4.99
CA THR A 93 -6.63 10.15 3.67
C THR A 93 -7.71 9.08 3.59
N GLU A 94 -8.85 9.40 2.95
CA GLU A 94 -9.93 8.43 2.79
C GLU A 94 -9.55 7.27 1.87
N THR A 95 -8.61 7.51 0.96
CA THR A 95 -8.08 6.52 0.02
C THR A 95 -6.56 6.40 0.13
N ASN A 96 -6.04 5.24 -0.24
CA ASN A 96 -4.62 5.02 -0.48
C ASN A 96 -4.15 5.59 -1.83
N SER A 97 -2.88 5.37 -2.19
CA SER A 97 -2.30 5.80 -3.47
C SER A 97 -3.05 5.28 -4.70
N GLU A 98 -3.70 4.12 -4.59
CA GLU A 98 -4.42 3.45 -5.69
C GLU A 98 -5.91 3.82 -5.72
N GLY A 99 -6.35 4.79 -4.91
CA GLY A 99 -7.74 5.22 -4.84
C GLY A 99 -8.67 4.24 -4.13
N GLN A 100 -8.13 3.27 -3.39
CA GLN A 100 -8.90 2.28 -2.65
C GLN A 100 -9.25 2.81 -1.25
N ARG A 101 -10.44 2.48 -0.77
CA ARG A 101 -10.91 2.80 0.59
C ARG A 101 -10.69 1.60 1.51
N LEU A 102 -10.23 1.85 2.73
CA LEU A 102 -10.14 0.83 3.77
C LEU A 102 -11.42 0.79 4.59
N GLN A 103 -11.93 -0.43 4.79
CA GLN A 103 -13.10 -0.72 5.61
C GLN A 103 -12.86 -2.00 6.40
N ALA A 104 -13.52 -2.12 7.55
CA ALA A 104 -13.51 -3.35 8.33
C ALA A 104 -14.94 -3.88 8.42
N TYR A 105 -15.09 -5.14 8.08
CA TYR A 105 -16.34 -5.87 8.20
C TYR A 105 -16.26 -6.75 9.44
N VAL A 106 -17.14 -6.48 10.40
CA VAL A 106 -17.18 -7.17 11.69
C VAL A 106 -18.41 -8.06 11.74
N VAL A 107 -18.20 -9.35 11.95
CA VAL A 107 -19.24 -10.38 12.08
C VAL A 107 -19.12 -11.08 13.42
N ARG A 108 -20.18 -11.76 13.83
CA ARG A 108 -20.10 -12.70 14.96
C ARG A 108 -19.45 -14.00 14.50
N ASN A 109 -18.66 -14.60 15.37
CA ASN A 109 -18.10 -15.94 15.13
C ASN A 109 -19.25 -16.96 15.13
N THR A 110 -19.31 -17.80 14.08
CA THR A 110 -20.36 -18.82 13.90
C THR A 110 -20.38 -19.87 15.01
N GLN A 111 -19.20 -20.24 15.54
CA GLN A 111 -19.06 -21.24 16.61
C GLN A 111 -19.27 -20.62 18.00
N ASN A 112 -18.86 -19.37 18.18
CA ASN A 112 -18.95 -18.65 19.45
C ASN A 112 -19.55 -17.25 19.23
N PRO A 113 -20.90 -17.09 19.17
CA PRO A 113 -21.54 -15.84 18.79
C PRO A 113 -21.26 -14.65 19.72
N GLU A 114 -20.74 -14.91 20.92
CA GLU A 114 -20.27 -13.87 21.83
C GLU A 114 -18.98 -13.20 21.35
N LEU A 115 -18.20 -13.85 20.49
CA LEU A 115 -16.94 -13.37 19.95
C LEU A 115 -17.14 -12.67 18.60
N LEU A 116 -16.47 -11.53 18.44
CA LEU A 116 -16.39 -10.82 17.16
C LEU A 116 -15.20 -11.28 16.32
N GLN A 117 -15.41 -11.36 15.02
CA GLN A 117 -14.38 -11.55 14.00
C GLN A 117 -14.43 -10.38 13.03
N ALA A 118 -13.27 -9.87 12.63
CA ALA A 118 -13.19 -8.71 11.74
C ALA A 118 -12.20 -8.97 10.61
N MET A 119 -12.55 -8.51 9.42
CA MET A 119 -11.68 -8.51 8.25
C MET A 119 -11.53 -7.09 7.72
N VAL A 120 -10.28 -6.66 7.52
CA VAL A 120 -9.96 -5.39 6.85
C VAL A 120 -9.90 -5.63 5.35
N VAL A 121 -10.57 -4.76 4.60
CA VAL A 121 -10.70 -4.85 3.15
C VAL A 121 -10.38 -3.49 2.53
N SER A 122 -9.56 -3.51 1.49
CA SER A 122 -9.40 -2.40 0.55
C SER A 122 -10.36 -2.58 -0.63
N SER A 123 -11.20 -1.59 -0.92
CA SER A 123 -12.19 -1.67 -2.00
C SER A 123 -12.20 -0.42 -2.89
N GLY A 124 -12.66 -0.58 -4.13
CA GLY A 124 -12.56 0.46 -5.16
C GLY A 124 -11.14 0.60 -5.73
N GLY A 125 -10.90 1.66 -6.50
CA GLY A 125 -9.57 1.99 -7.03
C GLY A 125 -8.97 0.94 -7.96
N THR A 126 -7.64 0.94 -8.07
CA THR A 126 -6.87 -0.03 -8.86
C THR A 126 -6.31 -1.13 -7.96
N PRO A 127 -6.40 -2.42 -8.33
CA PRO A 127 -5.80 -3.50 -7.55
C PRO A 127 -4.27 -3.39 -7.49
N TYR A 128 -3.69 -3.66 -6.31
CA TYR A 128 -2.25 -3.80 -6.19
C TYR A 128 -1.75 -5.01 -6.99
N PRO A 129 -0.62 -4.90 -7.70
CA PRO A 129 0.00 -6.08 -8.31
C PRO A 129 0.47 -7.05 -7.23
N VAL A 130 0.50 -8.36 -7.53
CA VAL A 130 0.85 -9.42 -6.56
C VAL A 130 2.19 -9.16 -5.86
N LYS A 131 3.19 -8.64 -6.58
CA LYS A 131 4.50 -8.27 -6.01
C LYS A 131 4.37 -7.23 -4.88
N ALA A 132 3.47 -6.27 -5.02
CA ALA A 132 3.19 -5.26 -4.00
C ALA A 132 2.54 -5.88 -2.76
N LEU A 133 1.52 -6.73 -2.96
CA LEU A 133 0.84 -7.42 -1.87
C LEU A 133 1.80 -8.27 -1.04
N ILE A 134 2.68 -9.02 -1.70
CA ILE A 134 3.73 -9.82 -1.03
C ILE A 134 4.66 -8.91 -0.22
N GLN A 135 5.03 -7.75 -0.77
CA GLN A 135 5.92 -6.81 -0.08
C GLN A 135 5.25 -6.16 1.13
N MET A 136 3.96 -5.86 1.04
CA MET A 136 3.18 -5.24 2.12
C MET A 136 2.86 -6.21 3.27
N ALA A 137 2.85 -7.51 2.99
CA ALA A 137 2.57 -8.56 3.98
C ALA A 137 3.79 -8.98 4.82
N LYS A 138 5.00 -8.53 4.44
CA LYS A 138 6.25 -8.79 5.17
C LYS A 138 6.41 -7.82 6.34
#